data_AF-A0A9P0AXW4-F1
#
_entry.id   AF-A0A9P0AXW4-F1
#
_cell.length_a   1.000
_cell.length_b   1.000
_cell.length_c   1.000
_cell.angle_alpha   90.00
_cell.angle_beta   90.00
_cell.angle_gamma   90.00
#
_symmetry.space_group_name_H-M   'P 1'
#
loop_
_entity.id
_entity.type
_entity.pdbx_description
1 polymer ?
#
loop_
_entity_poly.entity_id
_entity_poly.type
_entity_poly.pdbx_seq_one_letter_code
_entity_poly.pdbx_strand_id
1 'polypeptide(L)'
;MSVKALPFVKMPSISIENRIKNIETYNENGRCVKTTYRKIRDMFGRHGRPSENAIKNLVDKFKSTGSTNNIPTPIRVRPGRSAENIAAVSESVEQDPNLSIPRRSQQLGLSTMTTWRILRKDLSLKPYKVQLVQELKPADHYVRQTMDLLQTKFPDRVISRNSAVNWPPRSCDLTPLDYFLWGYVKDKVYADNPLTIEALKANIERAIREIEPQLCQNVITNFNKRIDVCRRTGGGHLNDIIFHL
;
A
#
# COMPACT_ATOMS: atom_id res chain seq x y z
N MET A 1 5.87 11.35 -31.18
CA MET A 1 7.35 11.41 -31.21
C MET A 1 7.85 11.42 -29.77
N SER A 2 8.37 10.30 -29.26
CA SER A 2 8.87 10.21 -27.88
C SER A 2 10.39 10.13 -27.90
N VAL A 3 11.04 11.19 -27.43
CA VAL A 3 12.50 11.30 -27.34
C VAL A 3 12.97 10.39 -26.20
N LYS A 4 13.49 9.21 -26.52
CA LYS A 4 14.18 8.36 -25.55
C LYS A 4 15.53 9.01 -25.25
N ALA A 5 15.75 9.41 -24.00
CA ALA A 5 17.06 9.83 -23.52
C ALA A 5 18.05 8.67 -23.75
N LEU A 6 19.06 8.90 -24.58
CA LEU A 6 20.14 7.96 -24.79
C LEU A 6 20.93 7.80 -23.49
N PRO A 7 21.34 6.57 -23.12
CA PRO A 7 22.14 6.34 -21.93
C PRO A 7 23.47 7.11 -22.05
N PHE A 8 23.89 7.77 -20.98
CA PHE A 8 25.21 8.38 -20.88
C PHE A 8 26.28 7.27 -20.92
N VAL A 9 26.74 6.93 -22.11
CA VAL A 9 27.83 5.98 -22.34
C VAL A 9 29.11 6.65 -21.89
N LYS A 10 29.72 6.10 -20.83
CA LYS A 10 31.05 6.49 -20.35
C LYS A 10 32.02 6.35 -21.53
N MET A 11 32.57 7.46 -22.03
CA MET A 11 33.52 7.45 -23.14
C MET A 11 34.63 6.43 -22.85
N PRO A 12 35.01 5.57 -23.81
CA PRO A 12 36.03 4.56 -23.56
C PRO A 12 37.32 5.26 -23.16
N SER A 13 37.81 4.95 -21.95
CA SER A 13 39.16 5.34 -21.55
C SER A 13 40.10 4.78 -22.61
N ILE A 14 41.02 5.61 -23.12
CA ILE A 14 42.13 5.25 -24.03
C ILE A 14 42.41 3.74 -24.01
N SER A 15 42.17 3.08 -25.16
CA SER A 15 42.40 1.63 -25.36
C SER A 15 43.80 1.23 -24.88
N ILE A 16 43.97 -0.01 -24.43
CA ILE A 16 45.26 -0.55 -23.99
C ILE A 16 46.32 -0.34 -25.09
N GLU A 17 45.95 -0.57 -26.34
CA GLU A 17 46.79 -0.34 -27.53
C GLU A 17 47.29 1.10 -27.61
N ASN A 18 46.41 2.08 -27.39
CA ASN A 18 46.78 3.49 -27.42
C ASN A 18 47.74 3.85 -26.28
N ARG A 19 47.67 3.17 -25.13
CA ARG A 19 48.61 3.35 -24.02
C ARG A 19 49.99 2.80 -24.34
N ILE A 20 50.04 1.63 -24.96
CA ILE A 20 51.29 1.03 -25.43
C ILE A 20 51.95 1.97 -26.44
N LYS A 21 51.19 2.45 -27.43
CA LYS A 21 51.68 3.39 -28.44
C LYS A 21 52.19 4.70 -27.85
N ASN A 22 51.54 5.23 -26.80
CA ASN A 22 52.04 6.41 -26.07
C ASN A 22 53.41 6.16 -25.39
N ILE A 23 53.65 4.95 -24.87
CA ILE A 23 54.90 4.57 -24.21
C ILE A 23 56.00 4.35 -25.25
N GLU A 24 55.70 3.70 -26.36
CA GLU A 24 56.63 3.52 -27.50
C GLU A 24 57.10 4.88 -28.03
N THR A 25 56.15 5.76 -28.34
CA THR A 25 56.46 7.12 -28.80
C THR A 25 57.22 7.92 -27.73
N TYR A 26 56.98 7.69 -26.44
CA TYR A 26 57.78 8.31 -25.37
C TYR A 26 59.25 7.87 -25.39
N ASN A 27 59.49 6.59 -25.61
CA ASN A 27 60.84 6.03 -25.68
C ASN A 27 61.59 6.50 -26.93
N GLU A 28 60.93 6.54 -28.10
CA GLU A 28 61.50 7.04 -29.36
C GLU A 28 61.88 8.51 -29.30
N ASN A 29 61.18 9.32 -28.49
CA ASN A 29 61.40 10.76 -28.37
C ASN A 29 62.38 11.13 -27.24
N GLY A 30 63.30 10.23 -26.89
CA GLY A 30 64.32 10.48 -25.89
C GLY A 30 63.75 10.68 -24.48
N ARG A 31 62.62 10.02 -24.16
CA ARG A 31 61.97 10.06 -22.84
C ARG A 31 61.52 11.46 -22.41
N CYS A 32 61.18 12.33 -23.35
CA CYS A 32 60.65 13.66 -23.07
C CYS A 32 59.11 13.70 -23.26
N VAL A 33 58.38 14.10 -22.21
CA VAL A 33 56.91 14.12 -22.22
C VAL A 33 56.37 15.17 -23.20
N LYS A 34 57.03 16.33 -23.29
CA LYS A 34 56.57 17.46 -24.11
C LYS A 34 56.72 17.22 -25.61
N THR A 35 57.81 16.58 -26.03
CA THR A 35 58.02 16.16 -27.43
C THR A 35 57.03 15.06 -27.83
N THR A 36 56.83 14.09 -26.94
CA THR A 36 55.86 13.01 -27.08
C THR A 36 54.44 13.55 -27.20
N TYR A 37 54.05 14.47 -26.31
CA TYR A 37 52.76 15.15 -26.34
C TYR A 37 52.54 15.82 -27.71
N ARG A 38 53.54 16.51 -28.27
CA ARG A 38 53.45 17.16 -29.59
C ARG A 38 53.24 16.15 -30.73
N LYS A 39 54.01 15.06 -30.78
CA LYS A 39 53.91 14.03 -31.85
C LYS A 39 52.65 13.19 -31.77
N ILE A 40 52.15 12.91 -30.56
CA ILE A 40 50.91 12.16 -30.33
C ILE A 40 49.69 12.83 -30.98
N ARG A 41 49.71 14.16 -31.18
CA ARG A 41 48.66 14.88 -31.91
C ARG A 41 48.48 14.36 -33.33
N ASP A 42 49.56 13.96 -33.99
CA ASP A 42 49.53 13.52 -35.38
C ASP A 42 48.95 12.11 -35.51
N MET A 43 49.08 11.28 -34.44
CA MET A 43 48.55 9.92 -34.39
C MET A 43 47.09 9.83 -33.93
N PHE A 44 46.66 10.68 -32.98
CA PHE A 44 45.34 10.59 -32.34
C PHE A 44 44.42 11.78 -32.65
N GLY A 45 44.88 12.74 -33.46
CA GLY A 45 44.13 13.94 -33.82
C GLY A 45 43.90 14.91 -32.65
N ARG A 46 43.14 15.97 -32.90
CA ARG A 46 42.90 17.05 -31.92
C ARG A 46 42.14 16.57 -30.68
N HIS A 47 41.17 15.69 -30.85
CA HIS A 47 40.25 15.27 -29.78
C HIS A 47 40.64 13.94 -29.11
N GLY A 48 41.52 13.15 -29.72
CA GLY A 48 42.00 11.88 -29.16
C GLY A 48 43.33 11.98 -28.41
N ARG A 49 43.95 13.16 -28.38
CA ARG A 49 45.25 13.41 -27.73
C ARG A 49 45.14 13.38 -26.20
N PRO A 50 45.86 12.47 -25.51
CA PRO A 50 45.95 12.50 -24.05
C PRO A 50 46.64 13.78 -23.56
N SER A 51 46.26 14.23 -22.36
CA SER A 51 46.92 15.38 -21.72
C SER A 51 48.38 15.06 -21.36
N GLU A 52 49.21 16.10 -21.23
CA GLU A 52 50.61 15.95 -20.84
C GLU A 52 50.75 15.22 -19.48
N ASN A 53 49.87 15.53 -18.53
CA ASN A 53 49.76 14.82 -17.25
C ASN A 53 49.32 13.36 -17.40
N ALA A 54 48.40 13.05 -18.33
CA ALA A 54 48.00 11.66 -18.56
C ALA A 54 49.16 10.83 -19.14
N ILE A 55 49.98 11.40 -20.02
CA ILE A 55 51.19 10.74 -20.56
C ILE A 55 52.20 10.53 -19.43
N LYS A 56 52.47 11.56 -18.62
CA LYS A 56 53.38 11.46 -17.47
C LYS A 56 52.94 10.36 -16.49
N ASN A 57 51.68 10.41 -16.05
CA ASN A 57 51.11 9.42 -15.13
C ASN A 57 51.15 8.00 -15.70
N LEU A 58 50.93 7.83 -17.01
CA LEU A 58 51.02 6.54 -17.68
C LEU A 58 52.46 6.00 -17.69
N VAL A 59 53.44 6.84 -18.02
CA VAL A 59 54.85 6.46 -18.05
C VAL A 59 55.36 6.12 -16.64
N ASP A 60 55.04 6.94 -15.65
CA ASP A 60 55.46 6.72 -14.26
C ASP A 60 54.85 5.44 -13.68
N LYS A 61 53.59 5.17 -14.03
CA LYS A 61 52.93 3.91 -13.70
C LYS A 61 53.58 2.71 -14.41
N PHE A 62 53.92 2.85 -15.70
CA PHE A 62 54.58 1.79 -16.45
C PHE A 62 55.97 1.48 -15.89
N LYS A 63 56.77 2.50 -15.55
CA LYS A 63 58.10 2.32 -14.93
C LYS A 63 58.03 1.63 -13.56
N SER A 64 56.99 1.88 -12.78
CA SER A 64 56.85 1.31 -11.44
C SER A 64 56.20 -0.09 -11.42
N THR A 65 55.27 -0.38 -12.34
CA THR A 65 54.48 -1.63 -12.32
C THR A 65 54.73 -2.57 -13.49
N GLY A 66 55.40 -2.10 -14.55
CA GLY A 66 55.58 -2.84 -15.81
C GLY A 66 54.28 -3.06 -16.61
N SER A 67 53.15 -2.49 -16.18
CA SER A 67 51.83 -2.76 -16.76
C SER A 67 51.13 -1.49 -17.24
N THR A 68 50.45 -1.58 -18.39
CA THR A 68 49.61 -0.51 -18.95
C THR A 68 48.13 -0.63 -18.54
N ASN A 69 47.76 -1.72 -17.86
CA ASN A 69 46.40 -2.01 -17.44
C ASN A 69 45.94 -1.02 -16.36
N ASN A 70 44.65 -0.65 -16.37
CA ASN A 70 44.09 0.16 -15.29
C ASN A 70 44.22 -0.57 -13.95
N ILE A 71 44.64 0.16 -12.90
CA ILE A 71 44.60 -0.40 -11.55
C ILE A 71 43.11 -0.43 -11.17
N PRO A 72 42.59 -1.55 -10.65
CA PRO A 72 41.25 -1.59 -10.11
C PRO A 72 41.10 -0.49 -9.06
N THR A 73 40.18 0.46 -9.30
CA THR A 73 39.88 1.47 -8.30
C THR A 73 39.24 0.78 -7.10
N PRO A 74 39.63 1.10 -5.86
CA PRO A 74 39.00 0.52 -4.67
C PRO A 74 37.49 0.70 -4.74
N ILE A 75 36.74 -0.38 -4.53
CA ILE A 75 35.28 -0.31 -4.47
C ILE A 75 34.92 0.51 -3.24
N ARG A 76 34.30 1.67 -3.45
CA ARG A 76 33.79 2.49 -2.35
C ARG A 76 32.64 1.75 -1.67
N VAL A 77 32.93 1.09 -0.55
CA VAL A 77 31.91 0.47 0.30
C VAL A 77 31.11 1.58 0.97
N ARG A 78 29.77 1.53 0.90
CA ARG A 78 28.89 2.48 1.59
C ARG A 78 28.61 1.93 2.99
N PRO A 79 29.12 2.54 4.08
CA PRO A 79 29.14 1.90 5.41
C PRO A 79 27.79 1.88 6.14
N GLY A 80 26.80 2.66 5.69
CA GLY A 80 25.53 2.80 6.42
C GLY A 80 24.71 1.51 6.56
N ARG A 81 24.91 0.51 5.70
CA ARG A 81 24.20 -0.80 5.76
C ARG A 81 25.18 -1.94 6.06
N SER A 82 26.06 -1.74 7.04
CA SER A 82 26.89 -2.82 7.58
C SER A 82 26.03 -3.87 8.28
N ALA A 83 26.53 -5.10 8.42
CA ALA A 83 25.84 -6.16 9.14
C ALA A 83 25.51 -5.75 10.60
N GLU A 84 26.42 -5.03 11.24
CA GLU A 84 26.25 -4.46 12.59
C GLU A 84 25.06 -3.47 12.65
N ASN A 85 25.00 -2.51 11.72
CA ASN A 85 23.89 -1.55 11.68
C ASN A 85 22.54 -2.21 11.36
N ILE A 86 22.55 -3.27 10.54
CA ILE A 86 21.34 -4.05 10.24
C ILE A 86 20.85 -4.78 11.49
N ALA A 87 21.76 -5.43 12.22
CA ALA A 87 21.45 -6.12 13.48
C ALA A 87 20.90 -5.14 14.53
N ALA A 88 21.56 -3.99 14.74
CA ALA A 88 21.11 -2.98 15.70
C ALA A 88 19.73 -2.41 15.37
N VAL A 89 19.42 -2.19 14.09
CA VAL A 89 18.07 -1.75 13.67
C VAL A 89 17.05 -2.86 13.88
N SER A 90 17.40 -4.12 13.61
CA SER A 90 16.50 -5.27 13.83
C SER A 90 16.14 -5.43 15.29
N GLU A 91 17.14 -5.46 16.17
CA GLU A 91 16.96 -5.58 17.62
C GLU A 91 16.11 -4.44 18.18
N SER A 92 16.38 -3.21 17.74
CA SER A 92 15.59 -2.05 18.14
C SER A 92 14.10 -2.19 17.76
N VAL A 93 13.79 -2.78 16.59
CA VAL A 93 12.40 -3.01 16.15
C VAL A 93 11.72 -4.08 16.99
N GLU A 94 12.45 -5.13 17.37
CA GLU A 94 11.95 -6.17 18.26
C GLU A 94 11.63 -5.63 19.65
N GLN A 95 12.46 -4.72 20.17
CA GLN A 95 12.24 -4.09 21.48
C GLN A 95 11.02 -3.15 21.49
N ASP A 96 10.87 -2.30 20.47
CA ASP A 96 9.73 -1.39 20.34
C ASP A 96 9.33 -1.23 18.86
N PRO A 97 8.27 -1.92 18.40
CA PRO A 97 7.80 -1.82 17.02
C PRO A 97 7.08 -0.50 16.72
N ASN A 98 6.63 0.25 17.74
CA ASN A 98 5.88 1.49 17.57
C ASN A 98 6.80 2.72 17.46
N LEU A 99 8.10 2.57 17.72
CA LEU A 99 9.04 3.67 17.65
C LEU A 99 9.19 4.22 16.23
N SER A 100 9.09 5.54 16.08
CA SER A 100 9.21 6.22 14.81
C SER A 100 10.63 6.11 14.22
N ILE A 101 10.72 6.06 12.89
CA ILE A 101 12.00 5.95 12.18
C ILE A 101 12.98 7.08 12.55
N PRO A 102 12.56 8.37 12.65
CA PRO A 102 13.46 9.44 13.09
C PRO A 102 14.04 9.19 14.49
N ARG A 103 13.20 8.79 15.44
CA ARG A 103 13.61 8.57 16.83
C ARG A 103 14.55 7.37 16.95
N ARG A 104 14.22 6.28 16.23
CA ARG A 104 15.10 5.11 16.09
C ARG A 104 16.46 5.48 15.49
N SER A 105 16.46 6.31 14.44
CA SER A 105 17.69 6.74 13.79
C SER A 105 18.58 7.59 14.71
N GLN A 106 17.98 8.43 15.56
CA GLN A 106 18.69 9.23 16.54
C GLN A 106 19.33 8.37 17.64
N GLN A 107 18.62 7.36 18.16
CA GLN A 107 19.15 6.44 19.18
C GLN A 107 20.33 5.62 18.67
N LEU A 108 20.26 5.19 17.40
CA LEU A 108 21.28 4.35 16.77
C LEU A 108 22.42 5.15 16.12
N GLY A 109 22.38 6.49 16.18
CA GLY A 109 23.38 7.35 15.53
C GLY A 109 23.41 7.23 13.99
N LEU A 110 22.30 6.79 13.38
CA LEU A 110 22.18 6.60 11.93
C LEU A 110 21.38 7.73 11.28
N SER A 111 21.59 7.95 9.99
CA SER A 111 20.68 8.81 9.23
C SER A 111 19.30 8.14 9.09
N THR A 112 18.23 8.93 9.16
CA THR A 112 16.85 8.43 8.98
C THR A 112 16.68 7.66 7.66
N MET A 113 17.34 8.08 6.58
CA MET A 113 17.31 7.34 5.31
C MET A 113 18.03 6.01 5.37
N THR A 114 19.12 5.92 6.14
CA THR A 114 19.83 4.66 6.34
C THR A 114 18.93 3.67 7.07
N THR A 115 18.36 4.08 8.21
CA THR A 115 17.41 3.28 8.98
C THR A 115 16.20 2.86 8.13
N TRP A 116 15.61 3.78 7.38
CA TRP A 116 14.50 3.46 6.47
C TRP A 116 14.86 2.43 5.40
N ARG A 117 16.06 2.53 4.82
CA ARG A 117 16.53 1.55 3.82
C ARG A 117 16.76 0.18 4.45
N ILE A 118 17.32 0.13 5.65
CA ILE A 118 17.51 -1.12 6.39
C ILE A 118 16.17 -1.79 6.65
N LEU A 119 15.22 -1.05 7.24
CA LEU A 119 13.87 -1.56 7.52
C LEU A 119 13.18 -2.12 6.27
N ARG A 120 13.24 -1.40 5.15
CA ARG A 120 12.47 -1.75 3.94
C ARG A 120 13.17 -2.72 3.00
N LYS A 121 14.50 -2.66 2.88
CA LYS A 121 15.27 -3.42 1.86
C LYS A 121 16.02 -4.61 2.45
N ASP A 122 16.51 -4.52 3.68
CA ASP A 122 17.25 -5.61 4.32
C ASP A 122 16.32 -6.47 5.17
N LEU A 123 15.52 -5.84 6.04
CA LEU A 123 14.58 -6.53 6.93
C LEU A 123 13.21 -6.80 6.28
N SER A 124 12.95 -6.23 5.10
CA SER A 124 11.69 -6.38 4.35
C SER A 124 10.42 -6.06 5.16
N LEU A 125 10.54 -5.19 6.17
CA LEU A 125 9.43 -4.78 7.03
C LEU A 125 8.51 -3.81 6.27
N LYS A 126 7.21 -4.02 6.43
CA LYS A 126 6.18 -3.14 5.89
C LYS A 126 5.53 -2.36 7.04
N PRO A 127 5.23 -1.06 6.87
CA PRO A 127 4.47 -0.32 7.86
C PRO A 127 3.14 -1.04 8.12
N TYR A 128 2.92 -1.47 9.36
CA TYR A 128 1.63 -2.00 9.75
C TYR A 128 0.65 -0.83 9.85
N LYS A 129 -0.41 -0.85 9.05
CA LYS A 129 -1.47 0.15 9.12
C LYS A 129 -2.38 -0.22 10.28
N VAL A 130 -2.21 0.46 11.42
CA VAL A 130 -3.13 0.31 12.55
C VAL A 130 -4.54 0.66 12.07
N GLN A 131 -5.41 -0.35 12.02
CA GLN A 131 -6.83 -0.15 11.81
C GLN A 131 -7.43 0.16 13.18
N LEU A 132 -7.84 1.42 13.37
CA LEU A 132 -8.68 1.80 14.50
C LEU A 132 -10.04 1.12 14.32
N VAL A 133 -10.16 -0.07 14.88
CA VAL A 133 -11.43 -0.76 15.09
C VAL A 133 -12.02 -0.26 16.41
N GLN A 134 -13.35 -0.29 16.50
CA GLN A 134 -14.04 0.05 17.74
C GLN A 134 -13.49 -0.82 18.88
N GLU A 135 -13.12 -0.19 19.99
CA GLU A 135 -12.76 -0.90 21.21
C GLU A 135 -13.90 -1.83 21.59
N LEU A 136 -13.57 -3.10 21.80
CA LEU A 136 -14.52 -4.13 22.25
C LEU A 136 -14.99 -3.77 23.65
N LYS A 137 -16.22 -3.26 23.75
CA LYS A 137 -16.82 -2.91 25.04
C LYS A 137 -17.40 -4.17 25.69
N PRO A 138 -17.50 -4.22 27.03
CA PRO A 138 -18.21 -5.29 27.74
C PRO A 138 -19.62 -5.56 27.19
N ALA A 139 -20.32 -4.53 26.72
CA ALA A 139 -21.64 -4.65 26.09
C ALA A 139 -21.64 -5.40 24.74
N ASP A 140 -20.52 -5.40 24.00
CA ASP A 140 -20.41 -6.11 22.72
C ASP A 140 -20.40 -7.63 22.92
N HIS A 141 -20.00 -8.11 24.11
CA HIS A 141 -20.11 -9.52 24.47
C HIS A 141 -21.57 -9.97 24.57
N TYR A 142 -22.45 -9.12 25.10
CA TYR A 142 -23.89 -9.43 25.18
C TYR A 142 -24.52 -9.52 23.79
N VAL A 143 -24.12 -8.64 22.86
CA VAL A 143 -24.55 -8.70 21.45
C VAL A 143 -24.10 -9.99 20.77
N ARG A 144 -22.87 -10.45 21.04
CA ARG A 144 -22.36 -11.73 20.51
C ARG A 144 -23.07 -12.94 21.11
N GLN A 145 -23.26 -12.98 22.42
CA GLN A 145 -24.03 -14.04 23.09
C GLN A 145 -25.49 -14.11 22.58
N THR A 146 -26.10 -12.95 22.31
CA THR A 146 -27.44 -12.88 21.71
C THR A 146 -27.44 -13.46 20.30
N MET A 147 -26.41 -13.17 19.49
CA MET A 147 -26.30 -13.74 18.14
C MET A 147 -26.06 -15.25 18.15
N ASP A 148 -25.24 -15.76 19.06
CA ASP A 148 -25.02 -17.21 19.22
C ASP A 148 -26.33 -17.94 19.59
N LEU A 149 -27.12 -17.34 20.51
CA LEU A 149 -28.44 -17.85 20.87
C LEU A 149 -29.42 -17.83 19.69
N LEU A 150 -29.47 -16.72 18.93
CA LEU A 150 -30.33 -16.59 17.76
C LEU A 150 -29.97 -17.59 16.66
N GLN A 151 -28.67 -17.80 16.41
CA GLN A 151 -28.19 -18.79 15.44
C GLN A 151 -28.52 -20.21 15.88
N THR A 152 -28.42 -20.50 17.19
CA THR A 152 -28.81 -21.80 17.75
C THR A 152 -30.31 -22.06 17.61
N LYS A 153 -31.14 -21.06 17.89
CA LYS A 153 -32.61 -21.19 17.88
C LYS A 153 -33.21 -21.15 16.48
N PHE A 154 -32.57 -20.43 15.55
CA PHE A 154 -33.04 -20.21 14.18
C PHE A 154 -31.91 -20.45 13.16
N PRO A 155 -31.47 -21.71 13.00
CA PRO A 155 -30.38 -22.03 12.08
C PRO A 155 -30.75 -21.60 10.65
N ASP A 156 -29.79 -20.99 9.96
CA ASP A 156 -29.87 -20.48 8.58
C ASP A 156 -30.99 -19.46 8.29
N ARG A 157 -31.70 -19.00 9.33
CA ARG A 157 -32.81 -18.04 9.21
C ARG A 157 -32.51 -16.67 9.82
N VAL A 158 -31.33 -16.51 10.41
CA VAL A 158 -30.87 -15.23 10.94
C VAL A 158 -30.35 -14.37 9.80
N ILE A 159 -30.92 -13.18 9.66
CA ILE A 159 -30.53 -12.14 8.70
C ILE A 159 -29.78 -11.06 9.48
N SER A 160 -28.47 -10.97 9.29
CA SER A 160 -27.59 -10.04 10.02
C SER A 160 -26.22 -9.91 9.35
N ARG A 161 -25.46 -8.88 9.71
CA ARG A 161 -24.06 -8.73 9.29
C ARG A 161 -23.24 -9.91 9.82
N ASN A 162 -22.52 -10.58 8.92
CA ASN A 162 -21.68 -11.75 9.22
C ASN A 162 -22.46 -12.98 9.74
N SER A 163 -23.73 -13.13 9.33
CA SER A 163 -24.52 -14.35 9.57
C SER A 163 -24.72 -15.16 8.28
N ALA A 164 -25.40 -16.31 8.36
CA ALA A 164 -25.69 -17.18 7.22
C ALA A 164 -26.34 -16.42 6.05
N VAL A 165 -27.27 -15.50 6.35
CA VAL A 165 -27.82 -14.55 5.37
C VAL A 165 -27.23 -13.17 5.66
N ASN A 166 -26.15 -12.84 4.94
CA ASN A 166 -25.48 -11.55 5.11
C ASN A 166 -26.39 -10.39 4.65
N TRP A 167 -26.64 -9.45 5.54
CA TRP A 167 -27.51 -8.30 5.27
C TRP A 167 -26.78 -6.96 5.41
N PRO A 168 -26.96 -6.03 4.46
CA PRO A 168 -26.30 -4.73 4.51
C PRO A 168 -26.77 -3.88 5.72
N PRO A 169 -25.87 -3.06 6.29
CA PRO A 169 -26.25 -2.12 7.35
C PRO A 169 -27.16 -1.01 6.80
N ARG A 170 -28.07 -0.51 7.66
CA ARG A 170 -28.98 0.63 7.36
C ARG A 170 -29.91 0.40 6.16
N SER A 171 -30.38 -0.83 5.99
CA SER A 171 -31.25 -1.21 4.88
C SER A 171 -32.72 -1.34 5.29
N CYS A 172 -33.22 -0.36 6.06
CA CYS A 172 -34.62 -0.30 6.46
C CYS A 172 -35.57 -0.28 5.25
N ASP A 173 -35.12 0.29 4.12
CA ASP A 173 -35.85 0.30 2.85
C ASP A 173 -36.07 -1.10 2.24
N LEU A 174 -35.34 -2.12 2.71
CA LEU A 174 -35.39 -3.49 2.24
C LEU A 174 -36.02 -4.46 3.25
N THR A 175 -36.27 -4.04 4.49
CA THR A 175 -36.87 -4.91 5.51
C THR A 175 -38.39 -4.76 5.51
N PRO A 176 -39.17 -5.82 5.22
CA PRO A 176 -40.64 -5.78 5.24
C PRO A 176 -41.26 -5.23 6.53
N LEU A 177 -40.61 -5.48 7.67
CA LEU A 177 -41.06 -4.97 8.96
C LEU A 177 -40.92 -3.44 9.05
N ASP A 178 -39.80 -2.91 8.55
CA ASP A 178 -39.44 -1.50 8.68
C ASP A 178 -40.22 -0.61 7.69
N TYR A 179 -40.31 -1.00 6.42
CA TYR A 179 -41.00 -0.17 5.43
C TYR A 179 -42.52 -0.34 5.42
N PHE A 180 -43.07 -1.39 6.05
CA PHE A 180 -44.51 -1.68 6.03
C PHE A 180 -45.09 -1.95 7.41
N LEU A 181 -44.68 -3.04 8.09
CA LEU A 181 -45.42 -3.54 9.25
C LEU A 181 -45.55 -2.50 10.37
N TRP A 182 -44.46 -1.85 10.75
CA TRP A 182 -44.48 -0.93 11.89
C TRP A 182 -45.33 0.31 11.62
N GLY A 183 -45.33 0.83 10.40
CA GLY A 183 -46.22 1.93 9.99
C GLY A 183 -47.68 1.50 10.02
N TYR A 184 -48.00 0.38 9.36
CA TYR A 184 -49.35 -0.17 9.30
C TYR A 184 -49.94 -0.47 10.68
N VAL A 185 -49.17 -1.15 11.54
CA VAL A 185 -49.59 -1.50 12.89
C VAL A 185 -49.77 -0.24 13.72
N LYS A 186 -48.86 0.73 13.63
CA LYS A 186 -48.99 1.99 14.36
C LYS A 186 -50.28 2.72 13.99
N ASP A 187 -50.57 2.87 12.70
CA ASP A 187 -51.77 3.57 12.25
C ASP A 187 -53.06 2.90 12.76
N LYS A 188 -53.13 1.56 12.73
CA LYS A 188 -54.27 0.82 13.26
C LYS A 188 -54.37 0.83 14.79
N VAL A 189 -53.24 0.68 15.48
CA VAL A 189 -53.22 0.55 16.95
C VAL A 189 -53.61 1.86 17.62
N TYR A 190 -53.21 2.99 17.04
CA TYR A 190 -53.47 4.32 17.58
C TYR A 190 -54.75 4.98 17.03
N ALA A 191 -55.47 4.34 16.10
CA ALA A 191 -56.74 4.85 15.59
C ALA A 191 -57.77 5.11 16.70
N ASP A 192 -57.82 4.23 17.70
CA ASP A 192 -58.76 4.31 18.84
C ASP A 192 -58.18 5.05 20.05
N ASN A 193 -56.97 5.61 19.95
CA ASN A 193 -56.22 6.30 21.02
C ASN A 193 -56.28 5.58 22.40
N PRO A 194 -55.71 4.37 22.53
CA PRO A 194 -55.83 3.57 23.75
C PRO A 194 -55.19 4.27 24.96
N LEU A 195 -55.95 4.37 26.06
CA LEU A 195 -55.52 5.04 27.30
C LEU A 195 -54.86 4.09 28.32
N THR A 196 -54.89 2.78 28.07
CA THR A 196 -54.32 1.76 28.96
C THR A 196 -53.42 0.78 28.21
N ILE A 197 -52.51 0.13 28.96
CA ILE A 197 -51.58 -0.87 28.39
C ILE A 197 -52.36 -2.08 27.89
N GLU A 198 -53.43 -2.48 28.57
CA GLU A 198 -54.28 -3.61 28.19
C GLU A 198 -54.99 -3.34 26.86
N ALA A 199 -55.55 -2.14 26.70
CA ALA A 199 -56.18 -1.72 25.44
C ALA A 199 -55.14 -1.66 24.30
N LEU A 200 -53.94 -1.14 24.57
CA LEU A 200 -52.86 -1.11 23.60
C LEU A 200 -52.44 -2.52 23.16
N LYS A 201 -52.30 -3.46 24.10
CA LYS A 201 -51.97 -4.87 23.79
C LYS A 201 -53.07 -5.52 22.95
N ALA A 202 -54.34 -5.35 23.33
CA ALA A 202 -55.47 -5.88 22.58
C ALA A 202 -55.52 -5.31 21.15
N ASN A 203 -55.25 -4.02 20.99
CA ASN A 203 -55.19 -3.37 19.68
C ASN A 203 -54.06 -3.93 18.81
N ILE A 204 -52.86 -4.17 19.38
CA ILE A 204 -51.74 -4.79 18.66
C ILE A 204 -52.13 -6.20 18.19
N GLU A 205 -52.68 -7.03 19.09
CA GLU A 205 -53.09 -8.39 18.74
C GLU A 205 -54.14 -8.40 17.62
N ARG A 206 -55.15 -7.52 17.71
CA ARG A 206 -56.18 -7.36 16.69
C ARG A 206 -55.57 -6.92 15.36
N ALA A 207 -54.74 -5.87 15.36
CA ALA A 207 -54.11 -5.33 14.16
C ALA A 207 -53.26 -6.38 13.43
N ILE A 208 -52.53 -7.23 14.17
CA ILE A 208 -51.74 -8.33 13.60
C ILE A 208 -52.63 -9.44 13.04
N ARG A 209 -53.71 -9.83 13.74
CA ARG A 209 -54.64 -10.88 13.27
C ARG A 209 -55.42 -10.48 12.02
N GLU A 210 -55.66 -9.18 11.84
CA GLU A 210 -56.33 -8.62 10.65
C GLU A 210 -55.43 -8.54 9.42
N ILE A 211 -54.14 -8.85 9.51
CA ILE A 211 -53.25 -8.85 8.35
C ILE A 211 -53.62 -10.03 7.44
N GLU A 212 -54.22 -9.70 6.31
CA GLU A 212 -54.62 -10.71 5.32
C GLU A 212 -53.39 -11.36 4.65
N PRO A 213 -53.46 -12.66 4.31
CA PRO A 213 -52.39 -13.33 3.57
C PRO A 213 -52.05 -12.64 2.24
N GLN A 214 -53.04 -12.05 1.56
CA GLN A 214 -52.82 -11.32 0.31
C GLN A 214 -51.93 -10.08 0.52
N LEU A 215 -52.13 -9.38 1.63
CA LEU A 215 -51.32 -8.21 1.98
C LEU A 215 -49.85 -8.62 2.18
N CYS A 216 -49.60 -9.74 2.87
CA CYS A 216 -48.26 -10.30 2.99
C CYS A 216 -47.63 -10.63 1.63
N GLN A 217 -48.38 -11.19 0.68
CA GLN A 217 -47.88 -11.45 -0.68
C GLN A 217 -47.52 -10.15 -1.42
N ASN A 218 -48.33 -9.11 -1.27
CA ASN A 218 -48.06 -7.79 -1.85
C ASN A 218 -46.77 -7.19 -1.28
N VAL A 219 -46.57 -7.31 0.04
CA VAL A 219 -45.33 -6.89 0.73
C VAL A 219 -44.10 -7.61 0.15
N ILE A 220 -44.14 -8.94 0.03
CA ILE A 220 -43.01 -9.71 -0.52
C ILE A 220 -42.77 -9.39 -2.00
N THR A 221 -43.83 -9.16 -2.78
CA THR A 221 -43.70 -8.72 -4.17
C THR A 221 -43.03 -7.34 -4.26
N ASN A 222 -43.36 -6.44 -3.33
CA ASN A 222 -42.74 -5.13 -3.22
C ASN A 222 -41.26 -5.23 -2.85
N PHE A 223 -40.90 -6.15 -1.95
CA PHE A 223 -39.50 -6.44 -1.63
C PHE A 223 -38.67 -6.78 -2.87
N ASN A 224 -39.17 -7.66 -3.75
CA ASN A 224 -38.45 -8.01 -4.98
C ASN A 224 -38.23 -6.78 -5.89
N LYS A 225 -39.25 -5.92 -6.02
CA LYS A 225 -39.13 -4.66 -6.77
C LYS A 225 -38.08 -3.73 -6.15
N ARG A 226 -38.06 -3.61 -4.82
CA ARG A 226 -37.11 -2.78 -4.07
C ARG A 226 -35.67 -3.25 -4.24
N ILE A 227 -35.44 -4.58 -4.23
CA ILE A 227 -34.12 -5.16 -4.52
C ILE A 227 -33.67 -4.81 -5.94
N ASP A 228 -34.56 -4.91 -6.93
CA ASP A 228 -34.23 -4.56 -8.31
C ASP A 228 -33.87 -3.08 -8.47
N VAL A 229 -34.60 -2.18 -7.81
CA VAL A 229 -34.27 -0.74 -7.82
C VAL A 229 -32.93 -0.50 -7.12
N CYS A 230 -32.70 -1.09 -5.95
CA CYS A 230 -31.44 -0.96 -5.20
C CYS A 230 -30.23 -1.42 -6.03
N ARG A 231 -30.40 -2.50 -6.81
CA ARG A 231 -29.37 -2.98 -7.75
C ARG A 231 -29.10 -1.96 -8.87
N ARG A 232 -30.14 -1.35 -9.45
CA ARG A 232 -30.00 -0.33 -10.51
C ARG A 232 -29.37 0.96 -10.02
N THR A 233 -29.64 1.36 -8.77
CA THR A 233 -29.09 2.58 -8.17
C THR A 233 -27.71 2.39 -7.53
N GLY A 234 -27.11 1.19 -7.66
CA GLY A 234 -25.80 0.90 -7.10
C GLY A 234 -25.77 0.95 -5.56
N GLY A 235 -26.89 0.63 -4.89
CA GLY A 235 -27.00 0.68 -3.43
C GLY A 235 -27.37 2.05 -2.86
N GLY A 236 -27.81 3.00 -3.70
CA GLY A 236 -28.40 4.26 -3.23
C GLY A 236 -29.76 4.06 -2.56
N HIS A 237 -30.14 5.01 -1.68
CA HIS A 237 -31.44 5.00 -1.00
C HIS A 237 -32.61 5.00 -1.99
N LEU A 238 -33.68 4.30 -1.63
CA LEU A 238 -34.88 4.20 -2.46
C LEU A 238 -35.75 5.45 -2.23
N ASN A 239 -35.83 6.34 -3.21
CA ASN A 239 -36.75 7.47 -3.16
C ASN A 239 -38.17 7.00 -3.49
N ASP A 240 -39.14 7.35 -2.63
CA ASP A 240 -40.58 7.34 -2.87
C ASP A 240 -41.19 6.08 -3.51
N ILE A 241 -40.82 4.89 -3.03
CA ILE A 241 -41.60 3.68 -3.35
C ILE A 241 -42.84 3.68 -2.44
N ILE A 242 -43.89 4.35 -2.91
CA ILE A 242 -45.23 4.32 -2.32
C ILE A 242 -45.72 2.86 -2.33
N PHE A 243 -46.03 2.36 -1.14
CA PHE A 243 -46.64 1.06 -0.97
C PHE A 243 -48.10 1.16 -1.45
N HIS A 244 -48.42 0.57 -2.60
CA HIS A 244 -49.81 0.40 -3.02
C HIS A 244 -50.33 -0.90 -2.37
N LEU A 245 -51.30 -0.74 -1.46
CA LEU A 245 -52.02 -1.83 -0.78
C LEU A 245 -52.75 -2.72 -1.79
#